data_AF-A0A7W9NKR6-F1
#
_entry.id   AF-A0A7W9NKR6-F1
#
_cell.length_a   1.000
_cell.length_b   1.000
_cell.length_c   1.000
_cell.angle_alpha   90.00
_cell.angle_beta   90.00
_cell.angle_gamma   90.00
#
_symmetry.space_group_name_H-M   'P 1'
#
loop_
_entity.id
_entity.type
_entity.pdbx_description
1 polymer ?
#
loop_
_entity_poly.entity_id
_entity_poly.type
_entity_poly.pdbx_seq_one_letter_code
_entity_poly.pdbx_strand_id
1 'polypeptide(L)'
;MADQRPPLPPFTEETARAKVQAAEDAWNSRDPERVALAYTEDSEWRNRDTFLKGRDEIREFLRQKWARELDYKLRKELWAFTGNRIAVRFEYESRDADGQWWRSYGNEMWEFDENGLMARRYASINDLKITADERRLAL
;
A
#
# COMPACT_ATOMS: atom_id res chain seq x y z
N MET A 1 22.38 11.01 -8.47
CA MET A 1 22.30 9.55 -8.26
C MET A 1 20.85 9.28 -7.87
N ALA A 2 20.15 8.40 -8.58
CA ALA A 2 18.79 8.04 -8.20
C ALA A 2 18.82 7.40 -6.80
N ASP A 3 17.91 7.80 -5.92
CA ASP A 3 17.84 7.28 -4.55
C ASP A 3 17.38 5.82 -4.59
N GLN A 4 18.29 4.89 -4.25
CA GLN A 4 18.00 3.45 -4.30
C GLN A 4 17.25 3.03 -3.04
N ARG A 5 16.21 2.22 -3.22
CA ARG A 5 15.37 1.71 -2.14
C ARG A 5 15.39 0.18 -2.10
N PRO A 6 16.42 -0.45 -1.49
CA PRO A 6 16.47 -1.89 -1.37
C PRO A 6 15.27 -2.44 -0.56
N PRO A 7 14.85 -3.71 -0.78
CA PRO A 7 15.39 -4.66 -1.76
C PRO A 7 15.15 -4.25 -3.23
N LEU A 8 16.11 -4.57 -4.11
CA LEU A 8 16.07 -4.28 -5.55
C LEU A 8 15.64 -5.52 -6.35
N PRO A 9 14.96 -5.37 -7.49
CA PRO A 9 14.65 -6.49 -8.38
C PRO A 9 15.90 -6.99 -9.14
N PRO A 10 15.90 -8.25 -9.65
CA PRO A 10 14.84 -9.25 -9.53
C PRO A 10 14.74 -9.82 -8.10
N PHE A 11 13.52 -10.05 -7.64
CA PHE A 11 13.27 -10.51 -6.28
C PHE A 11 13.44 -12.03 -6.14
N THR A 12 13.97 -12.42 -4.98
CA THR A 12 13.81 -13.75 -4.37
C THR A 12 12.58 -13.73 -3.45
N GLU A 13 12.15 -14.90 -2.94
CA GLU A 13 11.03 -14.94 -1.99
C GLU A 13 11.34 -14.13 -0.72
N GLU A 14 12.54 -14.29 -0.17
CA GLU A 14 13.00 -13.55 1.02
C GLU A 14 12.93 -12.04 0.80
N THR A 15 13.50 -11.56 -0.31
CA THR A 15 13.54 -10.12 -0.62
C THR A 15 12.15 -9.58 -1.00
N ALA A 16 11.29 -10.39 -1.63
CA ALA A 16 9.90 -10.03 -1.89
C ALA A 16 9.11 -9.88 -0.57
N ARG A 17 9.27 -10.81 0.39
CA ARG A 17 8.65 -10.70 1.72
C ARG A 17 9.14 -9.46 2.47
N ALA A 18 10.44 -9.19 2.43
CA ALA A 18 11.00 -7.98 3.03
C ALA A 18 10.45 -6.70 2.37
N LYS A 19 10.27 -6.70 1.04
CA LYS A 19 9.66 -5.58 0.31
C LYS A 19 8.20 -5.35 0.71
N VAL A 20 7.43 -6.43 0.88
CA VAL A 20 6.04 -6.38 1.34
C VAL A 20 5.96 -5.84 2.77
N GLN A 21 6.81 -6.31 3.69
CA GLN A 21 6.84 -5.81 5.06
C GLN A 21 7.23 -4.33 5.12
N ALA A 22 8.27 -3.91 4.38
CA ALA A 22 8.67 -2.51 4.34
C ALA A 22 7.55 -1.59 3.82
N ALA A 23 6.74 -2.07 2.86
CA ALA A 23 5.56 -1.36 2.40
C ALA A 23 4.45 -1.34 3.45
N GLU A 24 4.19 -2.45 4.16
CA GLU A 24 3.25 -2.47 5.29
C GLU A 24 3.63 -1.44 6.35
N ASP A 25 4.88 -1.42 6.79
CA ASP A 25 5.40 -0.49 7.81
C ASP A 25 5.25 0.96 7.38
N ALA A 26 5.59 1.27 6.11
CA ALA A 26 5.42 2.60 5.56
C ALA A 26 3.95 3.04 5.57
N TRP A 27 3.03 2.18 5.11
CA TRP A 27 1.61 2.51 5.08
C TRP A 27 0.99 2.62 6.48
N ASN A 28 1.46 1.83 7.46
CA ASN A 28 1.03 1.95 8.86
C ASN A 28 1.51 3.24 9.55
N SER A 29 2.55 3.91 9.02
CA SER A 29 2.93 5.24 9.49
C SER A 29 1.85 6.30 9.23
N ARG A 30 0.98 6.07 8.22
CA ARG A 30 -0.04 7.01 7.76
C ARG A 30 0.54 8.40 7.39
N ASP A 31 1.80 8.43 6.97
CA ASP A 31 2.52 9.62 6.52
C ASP A 31 2.56 9.64 4.98
N PRO A 32 1.82 10.56 4.33
CA PRO A 32 1.78 10.67 2.87
C PRO A 32 3.14 10.91 2.23
N GLU A 33 3.98 11.71 2.88
CA GLU A 33 5.30 12.07 2.35
C GLU A 33 6.23 10.87 2.40
N ARG A 34 6.28 10.18 3.55
CA ARG A 34 7.08 8.98 3.72
C ARG A 34 6.68 7.86 2.76
N VAL A 35 5.38 7.67 2.55
CA VAL A 35 4.86 6.60 1.66
C VAL A 35 5.12 6.95 0.19
N ALA A 36 4.92 8.19 -0.24
CA ALA A 36 5.13 8.61 -1.62
C ALA A 36 6.59 8.41 -2.10
N LEU A 37 7.57 8.48 -1.19
CA LEU A 37 8.99 8.22 -1.51
C LEU A 37 9.28 6.77 -1.93
N ALA A 38 8.35 5.83 -1.76
CA ALA A 38 8.50 4.45 -2.24
C ALA A 38 8.16 4.27 -3.74
N TYR A 39 7.66 5.31 -4.40
CA TYR A 39 7.19 5.28 -5.78
C TYR A 39 8.13 6.09 -6.68
N THR A 40 8.19 5.81 -7.99
CA THR A 40 8.92 6.68 -8.94
C THR A 40 8.24 8.04 -9.06
N GLU A 41 8.95 9.07 -9.55
CA GLU A 41 8.38 10.41 -9.73
C GLU A 41 7.19 10.43 -10.69
N ASP A 42 7.19 9.53 -11.66
CA ASP A 42 6.19 9.33 -12.72
C ASP A 42 5.28 8.11 -12.48
N SER A 43 5.26 7.57 -11.25
CA SER A 43 4.54 6.33 -10.91
C SER A 43 3.08 6.34 -11.33
N GLU A 44 2.60 5.23 -11.91
CA GLU A 44 1.22 5.09 -12.37
C GLU A 44 0.41 4.22 -11.40
N TRP A 45 -0.71 4.76 -10.90
CA TRP A 45 -1.62 4.00 -10.04
C TRP A 45 -3.01 3.84 -10.66
N ARG A 46 -3.60 2.68 -10.36
CA ARG A 46 -5.05 2.55 -10.23
C ARG A 46 -5.37 2.07 -8.83
N ASN A 47 -6.12 2.85 -8.06
CA ASN A 47 -6.62 2.46 -6.75
C ASN A 47 -8.15 2.47 -6.76
N ARG A 48 -8.77 1.28 -6.78
CA ARG A 48 -10.20 1.11 -7.09
C ARG A 48 -10.51 1.64 -8.50
N ASP A 49 -11.29 2.71 -8.58
CA ASP A 49 -11.71 3.46 -9.75
C ASP A 49 -10.95 4.79 -9.92
N THR A 50 -10.03 5.12 -9.01
CA THR A 50 -9.20 6.33 -9.07
C THR A 50 -7.87 6.03 -9.75
N PHE A 51 -7.47 6.90 -10.68
CA PHE A 51 -6.20 6.82 -11.41
C PHE A 51 -5.31 7.99 -11.00
N LEU A 52 -4.01 7.73 -10.78
CA LEU A 52 -3.05 8.74 -10.35
C LEU A 52 -1.77 8.63 -11.17
N LYS A 53 -1.11 9.76 -11.42
CA LYS A 53 0.19 9.84 -12.08
C LYS A 53 1.16 10.72 -11.27
N GLY A 54 2.22 10.07 -10.80
CA GLY A 54 3.33 10.70 -10.11
C GLY A 54 3.14 10.91 -8.61
N ARG A 55 4.23 11.26 -7.93
CA ARG A 55 4.27 11.34 -6.46
C ARG A 55 3.33 12.38 -5.87
N ASP A 56 3.11 13.49 -6.57
CA ASP A 56 2.28 14.58 -6.05
C ASP A 56 0.80 14.19 -5.96
N GLU A 57 0.25 13.54 -6.98
CA GLU A 57 -1.10 13.00 -6.94
C GLU A 57 -1.23 11.88 -5.91
N ILE A 58 -0.20 11.04 -5.75
CA ILE A 58 -0.14 10.01 -4.71
C ILE A 58 -0.19 10.62 -3.32
N ARG A 59 0.60 11.68 -3.03
CA ARG A 59 0.58 12.37 -1.72
C ARG A 59 -0.80 12.90 -1.39
N GLU A 60 -1.43 13.58 -2.35
CA GLU A 60 -2.76 14.15 -2.15
C GLU A 60 -3.81 13.06 -1.93
N PHE A 61 -3.78 11.99 -2.72
CA PHE A 61 -4.62 10.82 -2.52
C PHE A 61 -4.47 10.22 -1.11
N LEU A 62 -3.22 10.08 -0.62
CA LEU A 62 -2.93 9.53 0.69
C LEU A 62 -3.39 10.44 1.84
N ARG A 63 -3.23 11.77 1.70
CA ARG A 63 -3.78 12.74 2.66
C ARG A 63 -5.29 12.58 2.80
N GLN A 64 -6.01 12.53 1.68
CA GLN A 64 -7.46 12.35 1.67
C GLN A 64 -7.87 10.97 2.20
N LYS A 65 -7.10 9.93 1.90
CA LYS A 65 -7.34 8.57 2.41
C LYS A 65 -7.34 8.55 3.93
N TRP A 66 -6.28 9.04 4.57
CA TRP A 66 -6.16 8.96 6.03
C TRP A 66 -6.92 10.08 6.78
N ALA A 67 -7.40 11.11 6.09
CA ALA A 67 -8.43 11.99 6.64
C ALA A 67 -9.79 11.28 6.79
N ARG A 68 -10.08 10.27 5.97
CA ARG A 68 -11.34 9.50 6.00
C ARG A 68 -11.24 8.19 6.78
N GLU A 69 -10.14 7.46 6.60
CA GLU A 69 -9.91 6.15 7.19
C GLU A 69 -9.14 6.28 8.51
N LEU A 70 -9.88 6.58 9.58
CA LEU A 70 -9.32 6.82 10.91
C LEU A 70 -8.89 5.51 11.58
N ASP A 71 -7.93 5.58 12.51
CA ASP A 71 -7.38 4.42 13.23
C ASP A 71 -6.92 3.27 12.32
N TYR A 72 -6.49 3.63 11.11
CA TYR A 72 -6.02 2.72 10.07
C TYR A 72 -4.89 1.80 10.58
N LYS A 73 -5.10 0.49 10.46
CA LYS A 73 -4.10 -0.56 10.70
C LYS A 73 -4.16 -1.57 9.56
N LEU A 74 -3.01 -1.82 8.93
CA LEU A 74 -2.86 -2.64 7.74
C LEU A 74 -1.99 -3.86 8.02
N ARG A 75 -2.36 -4.98 7.38
CA ARG A 75 -1.54 -6.16 7.22
C ARG A 75 -1.44 -6.54 5.74
N LYS A 76 -0.24 -6.78 5.24
CA LYS A 76 0.07 -7.25 3.89
C LYS A 76 0.69 -8.65 3.95
N GLU A 77 0.47 -9.41 2.90
CA GLU A 77 1.01 -10.75 2.74
C GLU A 77 1.45 -10.96 1.29
N LEU A 78 2.67 -11.49 1.12
CA LEU A 78 3.16 -11.90 -0.20
C LEU A 78 2.27 -13.01 -0.76
N TRP A 79 1.76 -12.82 -1.97
CA TRP A 79 1.00 -13.85 -2.69
C TRP A 79 1.87 -14.57 -3.72
N ALA A 80 2.55 -13.80 -4.58
CA ALA A 80 3.47 -14.31 -5.59
C ALA A 80 4.46 -13.21 -6.00
N PHE A 81 5.55 -13.59 -6.67
CA PHE A 81 6.50 -12.64 -7.26
C PHE A 81 7.11 -13.23 -8.54
N THR A 82 7.55 -12.37 -9.45
CA THR A 82 8.26 -12.77 -10.68
C THR A 82 9.09 -11.58 -11.17
N GLY A 83 10.41 -11.75 -11.29
CA GLY A 83 11.30 -10.68 -11.75
C GLY A 83 11.18 -9.43 -10.88
N ASN A 84 10.74 -8.32 -11.47
CA ASN A 84 10.51 -7.04 -10.80
C ASN A 84 9.06 -6.80 -10.33
N ARG A 85 8.23 -7.85 -10.29
CA ARG A 85 6.81 -7.76 -9.91
C ARG A 85 6.50 -8.52 -8.64
N ILE A 86 5.60 -7.97 -7.83
CA ILE A 86 5.09 -8.61 -6.61
C ILE A 86 3.55 -8.51 -6.60
N ALA A 87 2.88 -9.62 -6.35
CA ALA A 87 1.46 -9.68 -6.06
C ALA A 87 1.25 -9.83 -4.55
N VAL A 88 0.34 -9.03 -4.00
CA VAL A 88 0.15 -8.89 -2.56
C VAL A 88 -1.34 -8.99 -2.23
N ARG A 89 -1.64 -9.76 -1.19
CA ARG A 89 -2.94 -9.71 -0.49
C ARG A 89 -2.80 -8.81 0.71
N PHE A 90 -3.82 -8.05 1.04
CA PHE A 90 -3.81 -7.25 2.24
C PHE A 90 -5.20 -7.08 2.83
N GLU A 91 -5.24 -6.76 4.12
CA GLU A 91 -6.42 -6.29 4.81
C GLU A 91 -6.05 -5.11 5.69
N TYR A 92 -6.96 -4.15 5.82
CA TYR A 92 -6.83 -3.10 6.81
C TYR A 92 -8.15 -2.85 7.53
N GLU A 93 -8.05 -2.45 8.79
CA GLU A 93 -9.17 -2.02 9.59
C GLU A 93 -9.06 -0.52 9.83
N SER A 94 -10.19 0.18 9.73
CA SER A 94 -10.30 1.62 9.98
C SER A 94 -11.73 1.95 10.39
N ARG A 95 -11.95 3.13 10.96
CA ARG A 95 -13.30 3.68 11.16
C ARG A 95 -13.48 4.98 10.40
N ASP A 96 -14.72 5.28 10.03
CA ASP A 96 -15.05 6.59 9.50
C ASP A 96 -15.33 7.62 10.62
N ALA A 97 -15.69 8.84 10.22
CA ALA A 97 -15.97 9.95 11.12
C ALA A 97 -17.19 9.71 12.02
N ASP A 98 -18.14 8.88 11.58
CA ASP A 98 -19.34 8.51 12.35
C ASP A 98 -19.06 7.36 13.34
N GLY A 99 -17.82 6.84 13.34
CA GLY A 99 -17.39 5.75 14.23
C GLY A 99 -17.72 4.36 13.71
N GLN A 100 -18.21 4.23 12.48
CA GLN A 100 -18.47 2.93 11.87
C GLN A 100 -17.14 2.28 11.44
N TRP A 101 -16.94 1.03 11.87
CA TRP A 101 -15.75 0.25 11.53
C TRP A 101 -15.88 -0.50 10.20
N TRP A 102 -14.77 -0.58 9.50
CA TRP A 102 -14.65 -1.25 8.21
C TRP A 102 -13.42 -2.15 8.23
N ARG A 103 -13.57 -3.35 7.68
CA ARG A 103 -12.44 -4.18 7.25
C ARG A 103 -12.40 -4.19 5.73
N SER A 104 -11.30 -3.70 5.18
CA SER A 104 -11.10 -3.59 3.75
C SER A 104 -10.20 -4.72 3.30
N TYR A 105 -10.64 -5.51 2.33
CA TYR A 105 -9.87 -6.60 1.74
C TYR A 105 -9.34 -6.16 0.38
N GLY A 106 -8.05 -6.36 0.15
CA GLY A 106 -7.39 -5.86 -1.04
C GLY A 106 -6.45 -6.86 -1.71
N ASN A 107 -6.35 -6.73 -3.02
CA ASN A 107 -5.27 -7.29 -3.81
C ASN A 107 -4.56 -6.15 -4.52
N GLU A 108 -3.24 -6.15 -4.47
CA GLU A 108 -2.43 -5.18 -5.20
C GLU A 108 -1.24 -5.81 -5.90
N MET A 109 -0.96 -5.26 -7.08
CA MET A 109 0.02 -5.75 -8.04
C MET A 109 1.02 -4.62 -8.25
N TRP A 110 2.28 -4.89 -7.94
CA TRP A 110 3.37 -3.94 -7.94
C TRP A 110 4.38 -4.26 -9.05
N GLU A 111 4.87 -3.22 -9.72
CA GLU A 111 6.00 -3.29 -10.64
C GLU A 111 7.04 -2.25 -10.21
N PHE A 112 8.30 -2.69 -10.08
CA PHE A 112 9.41 -1.88 -9.58
C PHE A 112 10.42 -1.56 -10.68
N ASP A 113 11.06 -0.39 -10.58
CA ASP A 113 12.23 -0.04 -11.39
C ASP A 113 13.53 -0.68 -10.83
N GLU A 114 14.65 -0.45 -11.53
CA GLU A 114 15.97 -0.95 -11.11
C GLU A 114 16.49 -0.34 -9.79
N ASN A 115 15.94 0.81 -9.37
CA ASN A 115 16.27 1.48 -8.11
C ASN A 115 15.37 0.99 -6.96
N GLY A 116 14.47 0.04 -7.20
CA GLY A 116 13.56 -0.51 -6.20
C GLY A 116 12.39 0.42 -5.85
N LEU A 117 12.14 1.44 -6.65
CA LEU A 117 10.96 2.31 -6.54
C LEU A 117 9.81 1.71 -7.34
N MET A 118 8.60 1.82 -6.82
CA MET A 118 7.42 1.26 -7.47
C MET A 118 6.96 2.16 -8.62
N ALA A 119 7.15 1.70 -9.85
CA ALA A 119 6.75 2.40 -11.07
C ALA A 119 5.26 2.23 -11.35
N ARG A 120 4.65 1.09 -10.98
CA ARG A 120 3.21 0.85 -11.16
C ARG A 120 2.58 0.17 -9.96
N ARG A 121 1.37 0.63 -9.60
CA ARG A 121 0.55 0.05 -8.55
C ARG A 121 -0.89 -0.10 -9.00
N TYR A 122 -1.37 -1.33 -9.07
CA TYR A 122 -2.78 -1.61 -9.32
C TYR A 122 -3.40 -2.24 -8.08
N ALA A 123 -4.40 -1.60 -7.49
CA ALA A 123 -5.05 -2.07 -6.27
C ALA A 123 -6.57 -2.15 -6.45
N SER A 124 -7.13 -3.31 -6.12
CA SER A 124 -8.57 -3.55 -6.03
C SER A 124 -8.90 -3.84 -4.57
N ILE A 125 -9.92 -3.16 -4.04
CA ILE A 125 -10.24 -3.16 -2.61
C ILE A 125 -11.76 -3.18 -2.45
N ASN A 126 -12.26 -3.98 -1.52
CA ASN A 126 -13.66 -4.07 -1.16
C ASN A 126 -13.82 -3.94 0.36
N ASP A 127 -14.85 -3.21 0.79
CA ASP A 127 -15.05 -2.86 2.19
C ASP A 127 -16.19 -3.70 2.80
N LEU A 128 -15.88 -4.34 3.91
CA LEU A 128 -16.85 -5.06 4.73
C LEU A 128 -17.13 -4.22 5.99
N LYS A 129 -18.41 -3.91 6.21
CA LYS A 129 -18.88 -3.30 7.46
C LYS A 129 -18.67 -4.29 8.61
N ILE A 130 -18.04 -3.85 9.68
CA ILE A 130 -17.82 -4.66 10.90
C ILE A 130 -18.20 -3.87 12.15
N THR A 131 -18.39 -4.57 13.25
CA THR A 131 -18.49 -4.01 14.60
C THR A 131 -17.10 -3.83 15.22
N ALA A 132 -17.01 -3.06 16.30
CA ALA A 132 -15.75 -2.87 17.02
C ALA A 132 -15.18 -4.19 17.59
N ASP A 133 -16.06 -5.10 18.04
CA ASP A 133 -15.66 -6.39 18.63
C ASP A 133 -15.19 -7.41 17.60
N GLU A 134 -15.51 -7.19 16.31
CA GLU A 134 -15.05 -8.05 15.23
C GLU A 134 -13.61 -7.75 14.77
N ARG A 135 -13.00 -6.66 15.26
CA ARG A 135 -11.64 -6.23 14.89
C ARG A 135 -10.59 -7.29 15.22
N ARG A 136 -9.56 -7.39 14.37
CA ARG A 136 -8.48 -8.39 14.47
C ARG A 136 -7.10 -7.78 14.33
N LEU A 137 -7.01 -6.61 13.71
CA LEU A 137 -5.77 -5.86 13.52
C LEU A 137 -5.69 -4.82 14.64
N ALA A 138 -5.47 -5.29 15.87
CA ALA A 138 -5.24 -4.41 17.00
C ALA A 138 -3.78 -3.88 16.98
N LEU A 139 -3.60 -2.67 17.51
CA LEU A 139 -2.37 -1.87 17.48
C LEU A 139 -1.12 -2.64 17.89
#